data_AF-A0A1Y0IM05-F1
#
_entry.id   AF-A0A1Y0IM05-F1
#
_cell.length_a   1.000
_cell.length_b   1.000
_cell.length_c   1.000
_cell.angle_alpha   90.00
_cell.angle_beta   90.00
_cell.angle_gamma   90.00
#
_symmetry.space_group_name_H-M   'P 1'
#
loop_
_entity.id
_entity.type
_entity.pdbx_description
1 polymer ?
#
loop_
_entity_poly.entity_id
_entity_poly.type
_entity_poly.pdbx_seq_one_letter_code
_entity_poly.pdbx_strand_id
1 'polypeptide(L)'
;MTHLITAYFDLLGINFLLPTKGSTKFYAVTVHALARNICLIIYQIHHDILGGIDSLDNDYKKIRNKVHLHQKKNNIKVYNEISSYHMETFGSDIDNIGFYLDGKVLAGSTVYPTYLFYDTTFYSSGSIEATGRSIRHFYEKTGQLSVDLMVKINELANEELPFFKQSSLFYDEDTSYRLKDTHWDLVYSNDQTQNVFTTRLLLITQEATSCIWLGNALQSEQNLGWYNNYILLRFISISMDEIMDNLMNMKQHMTLYFDMLDMHSNGRVSFLIDQYCKGIQKECQTLRNMLHYDKNGENYWDYFHNKLYNQPGYVEIIINSILNEYLVPIRKIISNYLDVDNKRSMSDLEKIMVRLRGRIMGNLR
;
A
#
# COMPACT_ATOMS: atom_id res chain seq x y z
N MET A 1 10.74 -1.29 28.51
CA MET A 1 10.52 0.14 28.23
C MET A 1 10.56 0.44 26.73
N THR A 2 11.56 -0.07 26.01
CA THR A 2 11.80 0.30 24.60
C THR A 2 10.74 -0.20 23.61
N HIS A 3 10.09 -1.33 23.90
CA HIS A 3 8.88 -1.79 23.19
C HIS A 3 7.71 -0.80 23.27
N LEU A 4 7.47 -0.19 24.45
CA LEU A 4 6.45 0.86 24.63
C LEU A 4 6.82 2.13 23.88
N ILE A 5 8.10 2.53 23.92
CA ILE A 5 8.62 3.68 23.15
C ILE A 5 8.42 3.45 21.65
N THR A 6 8.75 2.26 21.15
CA THR A 6 8.58 1.91 19.73
C THR A 6 7.12 1.98 19.32
N ALA A 7 6.23 1.36 20.10
CA ALA A 7 4.78 1.42 19.84
C ALA A 7 4.25 2.86 19.87
N TYR A 8 4.73 3.69 20.80
CA TYR A 8 4.36 5.09 20.90
C TYR A 8 4.80 5.91 19.67
N PHE A 9 6.05 5.76 19.22
CA PHE A 9 6.53 6.44 18.01
C PHE A 9 5.88 5.93 16.72
N ASP A 10 5.57 4.64 16.64
CA ASP A 10 4.79 4.10 15.53
C ASP A 10 3.41 4.76 15.47
N LEU A 11 2.70 4.86 16.61
CA LEU A 11 1.40 5.53 16.67
C LEU A 11 1.49 7.03 16.36
N LEU A 12 2.51 7.74 16.88
CA LEU A 12 2.77 9.13 16.50
C LEU A 12 2.93 9.26 14.98
N GLY A 13 3.59 8.31 14.32
CA GLY A 13 3.76 8.29 12.87
C GLY A 13 2.43 8.17 12.12
N ILE A 14 1.55 7.30 12.59
CA ILE A 14 0.17 7.16 12.04
C ILE A 14 -0.57 8.50 12.14
N ASN A 15 -0.50 9.10 13.31
CA ASN A 15 -1.15 10.35 13.68
C ASN A 15 -0.56 11.57 12.97
N PHE A 16 0.69 11.50 12.52
CA PHE A 16 1.37 12.48 11.69
C PHE A 16 0.96 12.36 10.21
N LEU A 17 0.88 11.13 9.69
CA LEU A 17 0.64 10.84 8.27
C LEU A 17 -0.85 10.85 7.86
N LEU A 18 -1.76 10.29 8.67
CA LEU A 18 -3.18 10.21 8.30
C LEU A 18 -3.82 11.57 7.97
N PRO A 19 -3.60 12.65 8.74
CA PRO A 19 -4.20 13.95 8.46
C PRO A 19 -3.40 14.77 7.43
N THR A 20 -2.64 14.13 6.53
CA THR A 20 -1.83 14.82 5.49
C THR A 20 -2.63 15.90 4.75
N LYS A 21 -2.05 17.08 4.59
CA LYS A 21 -2.68 18.22 3.89
C LYS A 21 -1.87 18.59 2.64
N GLY A 22 -2.54 19.19 1.65
CA GLY A 22 -1.88 19.73 0.45
C GLY A 22 -1.68 18.74 -0.70
N SER A 23 -1.95 17.44 -0.52
CA SER A 23 -1.73 16.44 -1.58
C SER A 23 -2.99 15.68 -1.96
N THR A 24 -3.46 15.89 -3.19
CA THR A 24 -4.54 15.08 -3.78
C THR A 24 -4.09 13.66 -4.12
N LYS A 25 -2.80 13.49 -4.49
CA LYS A 25 -2.20 12.18 -4.79
C LYS A 25 -2.21 11.26 -3.57
N PHE A 26 -1.99 11.80 -2.37
CA PHE A 26 -2.03 11.04 -1.13
C PHE A 26 -3.37 10.32 -0.96
N TYR A 27 -4.48 11.06 -1.07
CA TYR A 27 -5.83 10.52 -0.89
C TYR A 27 -6.28 9.59 -2.03
N ALA A 28 -5.73 9.77 -3.23
CA ALA A 28 -6.07 8.93 -4.38
C ALA A 28 -5.39 7.55 -4.34
N VAL A 29 -4.14 7.48 -3.88
CA VAL A 29 -3.31 6.27 -4.01
C VAL A 29 -2.64 5.90 -2.70
N THR A 30 -1.83 6.80 -2.13
CA THR A 30 -0.90 6.51 -1.03
C THR A 30 -1.61 6.06 0.25
N VAL A 31 -2.73 6.69 0.57
CA VAL A 31 -3.45 6.45 1.84
C VAL A 31 -3.88 5.00 2.00
N HIS A 32 -4.17 4.29 0.90
CA HIS A 32 -4.62 2.90 0.93
C HIS A 32 -3.49 1.91 1.23
N ALA A 33 -2.29 2.12 0.66
CA ALA A 33 -1.13 1.30 1.03
C ALA A 33 -0.72 1.56 2.48
N LEU A 34 -0.80 2.83 2.91
CA LEU A 34 -0.55 3.20 4.30
C LEU A 34 -1.56 2.55 5.27
N ALA A 35 -2.85 2.51 4.91
CA ALA A 35 -3.90 1.86 5.71
C ALA A 35 -3.56 0.41 6.09
N ARG A 36 -3.02 -0.35 5.12
CA ARG A 36 -2.58 -1.73 5.32
C ARG A 36 -1.51 -1.82 6.42
N ASN A 37 -0.48 -0.99 6.30
CA ASN A 37 0.64 -0.94 7.27
C ASN A 37 0.18 -0.45 8.65
N ILE A 38 -0.74 0.51 8.69
CA ILE A 38 -1.37 0.99 9.92
C ILE A 38 -2.13 -0.14 10.63
N CYS A 39 -2.95 -0.90 9.92
CA CYS A 39 -3.67 -2.02 10.51
C CYS A 39 -2.74 -3.10 11.07
N LEU A 40 -1.58 -3.31 10.42
CA LEU A 40 -0.54 -4.22 10.91
C LEU A 40 0.05 -3.74 12.24
N ILE A 41 0.44 -2.46 12.33
CA ILE A 41 0.98 -1.84 13.55
C ILE A 41 -0.06 -1.89 14.69
N ILE A 42 -1.29 -1.44 14.44
CA ILE A 42 -2.37 -1.43 15.44
C ILE A 42 -2.66 -2.84 15.95
N TYR A 43 -2.71 -3.82 15.06
CA TYR A 43 -2.87 -5.21 15.46
C TYR A 43 -1.75 -5.69 16.37
N GLN A 44 -0.50 -5.39 16.01
CA GLN A 44 0.66 -5.88 16.75
C GLN A 44 0.76 -5.21 18.13
N ILE A 45 0.35 -3.95 18.26
CA ILE A 45 0.21 -3.28 19.57
C ILE A 45 -0.82 -3.99 20.44
N HIS A 46 -2.00 -4.31 19.90
CA HIS A 46 -3.01 -5.06 20.65
C HIS A 46 -2.51 -6.44 21.10
N HIS A 47 -1.80 -7.13 20.20
CA HIS A 47 -1.29 -8.48 20.46
C HIS A 47 -0.16 -8.48 21.49
N ASP A 48 0.89 -7.68 21.30
CA ASP A 48 2.11 -7.74 22.10
C ASP A 48 2.09 -6.86 23.34
N ILE A 49 1.43 -5.70 23.28
CA ILE A 49 1.45 -4.69 24.35
C ILE A 49 0.24 -4.85 25.27
N LEU A 50 -0.96 -4.96 24.70
CA LEU A 50 -2.20 -4.99 25.48
C LEU A 50 -2.64 -6.40 25.89
N GLY A 51 -1.93 -7.44 25.42
CA GLY A 51 -2.17 -8.83 25.80
C GLY A 51 -3.47 -9.43 25.27
N GLY A 52 -4.04 -8.88 24.18
CA GLY A 52 -5.28 -9.41 23.59
C GLY A 52 -5.79 -8.66 22.36
N ILE A 53 -6.33 -9.42 21.40
CA ILE A 53 -6.85 -8.91 20.12
C ILE A 53 -8.39 -8.92 20.05
N ASP A 54 -9.07 -9.33 21.11
CA ASP A 54 -10.53 -9.53 21.12
C ASP A 54 -11.30 -8.21 21.07
N SER A 55 -10.70 -7.15 21.60
CA SER A 55 -11.24 -5.79 21.54
C SER A 55 -11.01 -5.10 20.20
N LEU A 56 -10.18 -5.66 19.32
CA LEU A 56 -9.87 -5.08 18.02
C LEU A 56 -10.87 -5.54 16.95
N ASP A 57 -11.46 -4.56 16.28
CA ASP A 57 -12.39 -4.74 15.17
C ASP A 57 -11.84 -5.71 14.11
N ASN A 58 -12.68 -6.66 13.70
CA ASN A 58 -12.31 -7.72 12.78
C ASN A 58 -11.83 -7.19 11.42
N ASP A 59 -12.28 -6.01 11.00
CA ASP A 59 -11.84 -5.44 9.72
C ASP A 59 -10.35 -5.06 9.75
N TYR A 60 -9.79 -4.64 10.89
CA TYR A 60 -8.34 -4.44 11.03
C TYR A 60 -7.58 -5.76 10.84
N LYS A 61 -8.16 -6.87 11.33
CA LYS A 61 -7.60 -8.22 11.16
C LYS A 61 -7.64 -8.68 9.71
N LYS A 62 -8.71 -8.38 8.98
CA LYS A 62 -8.81 -8.69 7.55
C LYS A 62 -7.83 -7.87 6.73
N ILE A 63 -7.78 -6.54 6.96
CA ILE A 63 -6.90 -5.62 6.25
C ILE A 63 -5.42 -5.97 6.49
N ARG A 64 -5.00 -6.25 7.74
CA ARG A 64 -3.60 -6.63 8.00
C ARG A 64 -3.20 -7.94 7.30
N ASN A 65 -4.11 -8.90 7.17
CA ASN A 65 -3.79 -10.20 6.57
C ASN A 65 -3.56 -10.09 5.05
N LYS A 66 -3.85 -8.93 4.46
CA LYS A 66 -3.55 -8.56 3.08
C LYS A 66 -2.13 -7.99 2.91
N VAL A 67 -1.36 -7.87 4.00
CA VAL A 67 0.09 -7.57 3.96
C VAL A 67 0.80 -8.63 3.12
N HIS A 68 0.44 -9.89 3.31
CA HIS A 68 0.85 -10.96 2.42
C HIS A 68 -0.01 -10.91 1.16
N LEU A 69 0.43 -10.12 0.17
CA LEU A 69 -0.18 -10.07 -1.17
C LEU A 69 -0.25 -11.46 -1.86
N HIS A 70 0.35 -12.48 -1.23
CA HIS A 70 0.26 -13.88 -1.57
C HIS A 70 -0.41 -14.68 -0.44
N GLN A 71 -1.71 -14.92 -0.56
CA GLN A 71 -2.29 -16.09 0.08
C GLN A 71 -1.99 -17.29 -0.84
N LYS A 72 -1.20 -18.25 -0.37
CA LYS A 72 -0.87 -19.52 -1.08
C LYS A 72 -2.11 -20.27 -1.61
N LYS A 73 -3.30 -19.90 -1.13
CA LYS A 73 -4.61 -20.40 -1.56
C LYS A 73 -5.48 -19.16 -1.79
N ASN A 74 -6.31 -19.15 -2.83
CA ASN A 74 -7.34 -18.14 -3.14
C ASN A 74 -6.96 -16.90 -3.98
N ASN A 75 -5.77 -16.79 -4.58
CA ASN A 75 -5.46 -15.63 -5.45
C ASN A 75 -6.45 -15.47 -6.63
N ILE A 76 -6.93 -16.58 -7.20
CA ILE A 76 -7.98 -16.58 -8.23
C ILE A 76 -9.30 -16.04 -7.67
N LYS A 77 -9.66 -16.42 -6.43
CA LYS A 77 -10.86 -15.92 -5.74
C LYS A 77 -10.76 -14.41 -5.55
N VAL A 78 -9.61 -13.92 -5.09
CA VAL A 78 -9.37 -12.47 -4.91
C VAL A 78 -9.54 -11.72 -6.23
N TYR A 79 -8.89 -12.18 -7.31
CA TYR A 79 -9.06 -11.60 -8.64
C TYR A 79 -10.54 -11.61 -9.09
N ASN A 80 -11.26 -12.71 -8.87
CA ASN A 80 -12.66 -12.82 -9.24
C ASN A 80 -13.53 -11.85 -8.42
N GLU A 81 -13.33 -11.73 -7.11
CA GLU A 81 -14.10 -10.82 -6.24
C GLU A 81 -13.86 -9.35 -6.62
N ILE A 82 -12.62 -8.99 -6.94
CA ILE A 82 -12.27 -7.66 -7.48
C ILE A 82 -13.01 -7.43 -8.79
N SER A 83 -12.89 -8.36 -9.75
CA SER A 83 -13.46 -8.21 -11.09
C SER A 83 -14.98 -8.15 -11.06
N SER A 84 -15.63 -9.05 -10.30
CA SER A 84 -17.08 -9.05 -10.08
C SER A 84 -17.54 -7.72 -9.52
N TYR A 85 -16.86 -7.18 -8.51
CA TYR A 85 -17.23 -5.88 -7.98
C TYR A 85 -17.16 -4.77 -9.03
N HIS A 86 -16.07 -4.70 -9.80
CA HIS A 86 -15.92 -3.66 -10.82
C HIS A 86 -17.04 -3.75 -11.86
N MET A 87 -17.37 -4.96 -12.32
CA MET A 87 -18.46 -5.19 -13.25
C MET A 87 -19.84 -4.85 -12.66
N GLU A 88 -20.09 -5.23 -11.40
CA GLU A 88 -21.37 -4.95 -10.71
C GLU A 88 -21.55 -3.46 -10.43
N THR A 89 -20.47 -2.77 -10.04
CA THR A 89 -20.50 -1.37 -9.61
C THR A 89 -20.55 -0.40 -10.79
N PHE A 90 -19.74 -0.65 -11.83
CA PHE A 90 -19.57 0.27 -12.95
C PHE A 90 -20.28 -0.22 -14.22
N GLY A 91 -20.62 -1.51 -14.31
CA GLY A 91 -21.15 -2.15 -15.50
C GLY A 91 -20.08 -3.02 -16.18
N SER A 92 -20.51 -4.14 -16.76
CA SER A 92 -19.66 -5.01 -17.57
C SER A 92 -19.57 -4.58 -19.04
N ASP A 93 -20.31 -3.53 -19.41
CA ASP A 93 -20.47 -3.00 -20.77
C ASP A 93 -19.64 -1.73 -21.04
N ILE A 94 -19.06 -1.13 -19.99
CA ILE A 94 -18.27 0.10 -20.08
C ILE A 94 -16.94 -0.02 -19.35
N ASP A 95 -16.04 0.94 -19.57
CA ASP A 95 -14.80 1.03 -18.78
C ASP A 95 -15.11 0.99 -17.28
N ASN A 96 -14.46 0.06 -16.58
CA ASN A 96 -14.80 -0.28 -15.20
C ASN A 96 -13.58 -0.48 -14.30
N ILE A 97 -12.36 -0.37 -14.84
CA ILE A 97 -11.12 -0.30 -14.07
C ILE A 97 -10.53 1.10 -14.22
N GLY A 98 -10.33 1.77 -13.08
CA GLY A 98 -9.77 3.12 -13.02
C GLY A 98 -8.28 3.06 -12.69
N PHE A 99 -7.50 3.90 -13.36
CA PHE A 99 -6.06 4.01 -13.22
C PHE A 99 -5.64 5.44 -12.89
N TYR A 100 -4.64 5.55 -12.02
CA TYR A 100 -3.98 6.81 -11.66
C TYR A 100 -2.61 6.84 -12.35
N LEU A 101 -2.37 7.87 -13.16
CA LEU A 101 -1.15 8.02 -13.96
C LEU A 101 -0.40 9.30 -13.56
N ASP A 102 0.89 9.14 -13.32
CA ASP A 102 1.85 10.22 -13.07
C ASP A 102 2.58 10.52 -14.37
N GLY A 103 2.06 11.49 -15.12
CA GLY A 103 2.36 11.60 -16.55
C GLY A 103 1.90 10.34 -17.30
N LYS A 104 2.85 9.53 -17.76
CA LYS A 104 2.60 8.23 -18.43
C LYS A 104 2.85 7.02 -17.54
N VAL A 105 3.37 7.24 -16.33
CA VAL A 105 3.78 6.14 -15.43
C VAL A 105 2.61 5.76 -14.52
N LEU A 106 2.27 4.48 -14.48
CA LEU A 106 1.26 3.93 -13.58
C LEU A 106 1.65 4.21 -12.12
N ALA A 107 0.72 4.82 -11.40
CA ALA A 107 0.85 5.16 -9.98
C ALA A 107 -0.03 4.25 -9.11
N GLY A 108 -1.22 3.90 -9.58
CA GLY A 108 -2.14 3.04 -8.86
C GLY A 108 -3.39 2.72 -9.67
N SER A 109 -4.30 1.98 -9.06
CA SER A 109 -5.57 1.64 -9.69
C SER A 109 -6.66 1.41 -8.66
N THR A 110 -7.92 1.44 -9.09
CA THR A 110 -9.06 1.11 -8.24
C THR A 110 -9.07 -0.36 -7.77
N VAL A 111 -8.27 -1.22 -8.40
CA VAL A 111 -8.03 -2.61 -7.97
C VAL A 111 -7.47 -2.68 -6.55
N TYR A 112 -6.58 -1.76 -6.15
CA TYR A 112 -5.95 -1.80 -4.83
C TYR A 112 -6.92 -1.51 -3.68
N PRO A 113 -7.68 -0.39 -3.65
CA PRO A 113 -8.65 -0.17 -2.58
C PRO A 113 -9.74 -1.25 -2.57
N THR A 114 -10.18 -1.74 -3.74
CA THR A 114 -11.09 -2.88 -3.81
C THR A 114 -10.48 -4.13 -3.18
N TYR A 115 -9.24 -4.49 -3.52
CA TYR A 115 -8.49 -5.56 -2.86
C TYR A 115 -8.41 -5.35 -1.34
N LEU A 116 -8.14 -4.14 -0.88
CA LEU A 116 -7.97 -3.84 0.53
C LEU A 116 -9.26 -4.01 1.33
N PHE A 117 -10.42 -3.70 0.72
CA PHE A 117 -11.69 -3.62 1.44
C PHE A 117 -12.71 -4.71 1.10
N TYR A 118 -12.58 -5.50 0.02
CA TYR A 118 -13.68 -6.35 -0.50
C TYR A 118 -14.38 -7.28 0.50
N ASP A 119 -13.68 -7.78 1.53
CA ASP A 119 -14.21 -8.67 2.57
C ASP A 119 -14.47 -7.96 3.91
N THR A 120 -14.37 -6.63 3.96
CA THR A 120 -14.59 -5.80 5.16
C THR A 120 -16.02 -5.25 5.21
N THR A 121 -16.44 -4.75 6.37
CA THR A 121 -17.75 -4.09 6.49
C THR A 121 -17.82 -2.74 5.75
N PHE A 122 -16.66 -2.16 5.40
CA PHE A 122 -16.59 -0.91 4.64
C PHE A 122 -16.99 -1.10 3.18
N TYR A 123 -16.97 -2.34 2.72
CA TYR A 123 -17.35 -2.74 1.38
C TYR A 123 -18.76 -3.29 1.39
N SER A 124 -19.72 -2.39 1.57
CA SER A 124 -21.12 -2.73 1.41
C SER A 124 -21.45 -2.82 -0.08
N SER A 125 -22.37 -3.72 -0.44
CA SER A 125 -22.98 -3.87 -1.77
C SER A 125 -23.87 -2.66 -2.16
N GLY A 126 -23.54 -1.47 -1.67
CA GLY A 126 -24.25 -0.21 -1.89
C GLY A 126 -23.62 0.63 -3.00
N SER A 127 -24.09 1.88 -3.14
CA SER A 127 -23.54 2.81 -4.13
C SER A 127 -22.08 3.20 -3.81
N ILE A 128 -21.34 3.63 -4.84
CA ILE A 128 -19.95 4.14 -4.72
C ILE A 128 -19.82 5.20 -3.61
N GLU A 129 -20.81 6.07 -3.46
CA GLU A 129 -20.84 7.09 -2.41
C GLU A 129 -20.91 6.49 -1.00
N ALA A 130 -21.66 5.41 -0.82
CA ALA A 130 -21.75 4.72 0.46
C ALA A 130 -20.40 4.07 0.80
N THR A 131 -19.77 3.39 -0.16
CA THR A 131 -18.43 2.81 0.00
C THR A 131 -17.40 3.90 0.36
N GLY A 132 -17.42 5.05 -0.34
CA GLY A 132 -16.53 6.17 -0.05
C GLY A 132 -16.71 6.74 1.36
N ARG A 133 -17.96 6.88 1.84
CA ARG A 133 -18.25 7.31 3.21
C ARG A 133 -17.74 6.31 4.25
N SER A 134 -17.93 5.02 4.02
CA SER A 134 -17.45 3.96 4.92
C SER A 134 -15.92 3.93 5.02
N ILE A 135 -15.23 4.05 3.89
CA ILE A 135 -13.75 4.11 3.86
C ILE A 135 -13.24 5.36 4.59
N ARG A 136 -13.89 6.51 4.40
CA ARG A 136 -13.54 7.72 5.15
C ARG A 136 -13.73 7.53 6.66
N HIS A 137 -14.86 6.95 7.07
CA HIS A 137 -15.13 6.66 8.48
C HIS A 137 -14.09 5.71 9.09
N PHE A 138 -13.62 4.73 8.31
CA PHE A 138 -12.51 3.86 8.73
C PHE A 138 -11.25 4.65 9.09
N TYR A 139 -10.83 5.62 8.26
CA TYR A 139 -9.65 6.45 8.56
C TYR A 139 -9.86 7.35 9.79
N GLU A 140 -11.04 7.94 9.95
CA GLU A 140 -11.40 8.74 11.13
C GLU A 140 -11.34 7.90 12.41
N LYS A 141 -11.92 6.69 12.39
CA LYS A 141 -11.86 5.72 13.49
C LYS A 141 -10.43 5.27 13.79
N THR A 142 -9.61 5.09 12.74
CA THR A 142 -8.21 4.68 12.87
C THR A 142 -7.40 5.76 13.58
N GLY A 143 -7.58 7.04 13.21
CA GLY A 143 -6.93 8.17 13.87
C GLY A 143 -7.30 8.28 15.35
N GLN A 144 -8.59 8.13 15.68
CA GLN A 144 -9.04 8.13 17.08
C GLN A 144 -8.43 6.95 17.86
N LEU A 145 -8.47 5.75 17.29
CA LEU A 145 -7.89 4.56 17.91
C LEU A 145 -6.39 4.73 18.16
N SER A 146 -5.64 5.35 17.25
CA SER A 146 -4.21 5.60 17.48
C SER A 146 -3.97 6.55 18.66
N VAL A 147 -4.80 7.59 18.84
CA VAL A 147 -4.70 8.48 20.01
C VAL A 147 -5.04 7.72 21.30
N ASP A 148 -6.13 6.95 21.32
CA ASP A 148 -6.53 6.17 22.50
C ASP A 148 -5.45 5.16 22.91
N LEU A 149 -4.81 4.51 21.93
CA LEU A 149 -3.70 3.59 22.17
C LEU A 149 -2.46 4.31 22.71
N MET A 150 -2.15 5.52 22.23
CA MET A 150 -1.03 6.31 22.75
C MET A 150 -1.21 6.65 24.23
N VAL A 151 -2.43 7.03 24.64
CA VAL A 151 -2.76 7.31 26.05
C VAL A 151 -2.51 6.07 26.90
N LYS A 152 -3.05 4.92 26.49
CA LYS A 152 -2.84 3.64 27.21
C LYS A 152 -1.37 3.24 27.31
N ILE A 153 -0.61 3.40 26.22
CA ILE A 153 0.83 3.09 26.23
C ILE A 153 1.59 4.04 27.16
N ASN A 154 1.21 5.31 27.20
CA ASN A 154 1.80 6.28 28.13
C ASN A 154 1.49 5.94 29.59
N GLU A 155 0.26 5.51 29.90
CA GLU A 155 -0.12 5.01 31.23
C GLU A 155 0.71 3.77 31.62
N LEU A 156 0.87 2.80 30.70
CA LEU A 156 1.70 1.61 30.91
C LEU A 156 3.18 1.94 31.13
N ALA A 157 3.63 3.07 30.59
CA ALA A 157 4.98 3.59 30.74
C ALA A 157 5.15 4.50 31.97
N ASN A 158 4.13 4.59 32.86
CA ASN A 158 4.10 5.50 34.00
C ASN A 158 4.35 6.98 33.63
N GLU A 159 3.82 7.42 32.49
CA GLU A 159 3.93 8.79 31.96
C GLU A 159 5.35 9.27 31.64
N GLU A 160 6.31 8.34 31.44
CA GLU A 160 7.71 8.68 31.16
C GLU A 160 8.04 8.86 29.67
N LEU A 161 7.05 8.78 28.76
CA LEU A 161 7.30 8.87 27.32
C LEU A 161 7.48 10.33 26.87
N PRO A 162 8.35 10.57 25.86
CA PRO A 162 8.65 11.91 25.40
C PRO A 162 7.41 12.58 24.79
N PHE A 163 7.13 13.81 25.23
CA PHE A 163 6.11 14.63 24.58
C PHE A 163 6.55 15.01 23.16
N PHE A 164 5.72 14.69 22.17
CA PHE A 164 5.92 15.09 20.78
C PHE A 164 4.75 15.97 20.35
N LYS A 165 5.03 17.24 19.99
CA LYS A 165 4.00 18.13 19.48
C LYS A 165 3.56 17.66 18.10
N GLN A 166 2.39 17.04 18.03
CA GLN A 166 1.85 16.50 16.80
C GLN A 166 1.42 17.64 15.86
N SER A 167 2.04 17.71 14.67
CA SER A 167 1.53 18.44 13.52
C SER A 167 1.03 17.45 12.47
N SER A 168 0.16 17.89 11.57
CA SER A 168 -0.14 17.11 10.36
C SER A 168 0.98 17.34 9.34
N LEU A 169 1.36 16.30 8.59
CA LEU A 169 2.22 16.47 7.42
C LEU A 169 1.55 17.43 6.43
N PHE A 170 2.28 18.48 6.03
CA PHE A 170 1.86 19.38 4.96
C PHE A 170 2.81 19.20 3.77
N TYR A 171 2.28 18.69 2.67
CA TYR A 171 3.03 18.51 1.44
C TYR A 171 2.18 19.01 0.29
N ASP A 172 2.49 20.23 -0.15
CA ASP A 172 1.81 20.85 -1.28
C ASP A 172 2.33 20.24 -2.57
N GLU A 173 1.47 19.47 -3.23
CA GLU A 173 1.80 18.84 -4.50
C GLU A 173 0.91 19.42 -5.59
N ASP A 174 1.47 20.34 -6.37
CA ASP A 174 0.78 21.16 -7.39
C ASP A 174 0.09 20.37 -8.50
N THR A 175 0.33 19.05 -8.61
CA THR A 175 -0.18 18.22 -9.69
C THR A 175 -0.98 17.03 -9.16
N SER A 176 -2.17 16.81 -9.72
CA SER A 176 -2.94 15.59 -9.46
C SER A 176 -2.51 14.47 -10.42
N TYR A 177 -2.84 13.22 -10.07
CA TYR A 177 -2.73 12.13 -11.05
C TYR A 177 -3.71 12.37 -12.20
N ARG A 178 -3.27 12.05 -13.41
CA ARG A 178 -4.18 11.91 -14.54
C ARG A 178 -4.99 10.63 -14.35
N LEU A 179 -6.30 10.75 -14.46
CA LEU A 179 -7.23 9.63 -14.36
C LEU A 179 -7.46 9.01 -15.74
N LYS A 180 -7.52 7.69 -15.78
CA LYS A 180 -7.82 6.92 -16.99
C LYS A 180 -8.67 5.71 -16.63
N ASP A 181 -9.81 5.56 -17.29
CA ASP A 181 -10.62 4.34 -17.19
C ASP A 181 -10.31 3.42 -18.35
N THR A 182 -10.41 2.11 -18.13
CA THR A 182 -10.24 1.10 -19.18
C THR A 182 -11.18 -0.06 -18.90
N HIS A 183 -11.72 -0.64 -19.96
CA HIS A 183 -12.53 -1.83 -19.88
C HIS A 183 -11.70 -3.05 -19.44
N TRP A 184 -12.26 -3.88 -18.57
CA TRP A 184 -11.56 -4.99 -17.94
C TRP A 184 -10.90 -5.98 -18.92
N ASP A 185 -11.51 -6.21 -20.08
CA ASP A 185 -11.00 -7.12 -21.12
C ASP A 185 -9.71 -6.64 -21.82
N LEU A 186 -9.36 -5.36 -21.68
CA LEU A 186 -8.09 -4.79 -22.16
C LEU A 186 -6.97 -4.90 -21.12
N VAL A 187 -7.34 -5.18 -19.85
CA VAL A 187 -6.43 -5.31 -18.71
C VAL A 187 -6.18 -6.78 -18.39
N TYR A 188 -7.23 -7.59 -18.46
CA TYR A 188 -7.24 -9.01 -18.13
C TYR A 188 -7.49 -9.86 -19.37
N SER A 189 -7.02 -11.09 -19.32
CA SER A 189 -7.12 -12.10 -20.37
C SER A 189 -8.11 -13.21 -20.00
N ASN A 190 -8.24 -14.22 -20.85
CA ASN A 190 -8.95 -15.45 -20.53
C ASN A 190 -8.12 -16.43 -19.65
N ASP A 191 -6.82 -16.19 -19.46
CA ASP A 191 -5.98 -16.99 -18.58
C ASP A 191 -6.02 -16.45 -17.14
N GLN A 192 -6.54 -17.27 -16.22
CA GLN A 192 -6.67 -16.92 -14.80
C GLN A 192 -5.32 -16.67 -14.13
N THR A 193 -4.27 -17.41 -14.50
CA THR A 193 -2.92 -17.23 -13.96
C THR A 193 -2.34 -15.89 -14.41
N GLN A 194 -2.55 -15.51 -15.67
CA GLN A 194 -2.17 -14.19 -16.16
C GLN A 194 -2.91 -13.08 -15.41
N ASN A 195 -4.20 -13.27 -15.14
CA ASN A 195 -5.01 -12.27 -14.46
C ASN A 195 -4.58 -12.06 -13.01
N VAL A 196 -4.26 -13.15 -12.31
CA VAL A 196 -3.65 -13.09 -10.98
C VAL A 196 -2.29 -12.38 -11.04
N PHE A 197 -1.45 -12.69 -12.02
CA PHE A 197 -0.16 -12.02 -12.22
C PHE A 197 -0.33 -10.51 -12.43
N THR A 198 -1.21 -10.09 -13.36
CA THR A 198 -1.55 -8.68 -13.60
C THR A 198 -2.07 -8.00 -12.33
N THR A 199 -2.96 -8.64 -11.59
CA THR A 199 -3.50 -8.11 -10.33
C THR A 199 -2.37 -7.83 -9.34
N ARG A 200 -1.45 -8.78 -9.15
CA ARG A 200 -0.30 -8.62 -8.24
C ARG A 200 0.65 -7.51 -8.68
N LEU A 201 0.88 -7.35 -9.98
CA LEU A 201 1.66 -6.23 -10.52
C LEU A 201 1.01 -4.87 -10.23
N LEU A 202 -0.32 -4.76 -10.34
CA LEU A 202 -1.05 -3.56 -9.97
C LEU A 202 -0.90 -3.24 -8.48
N LEU A 203 -0.98 -4.27 -7.63
CA LEU A 203 -0.80 -4.10 -6.18
C LEU A 203 0.62 -3.64 -5.83
N ILE A 204 1.65 -4.30 -6.38
CA ILE A 204 3.06 -3.91 -6.21
C ILE A 204 3.30 -2.47 -6.67
N THR A 205 2.69 -2.06 -7.79
CA THR A 205 2.87 -0.70 -8.33
C THR A 205 2.37 0.37 -7.36
N GLN A 206 1.22 0.13 -6.73
CA GLN A 206 0.65 1.07 -5.76
C GLN A 206 1.45 1.12 -4.46
N GLU A 207 1.96 -0.01 -3.96
CA GLU A 207 2.86 -0.07 -2.81
C GLU A 207 4.17 0.71 -3.08
N ALA A 208 4.79 0.47 -4.24
CA ALA A 208 6.01 1.15 -4.64
C ALA A 208 5.78 2.66 -4.79
N THR A 209 4.68 3.05 -5.44
CA THR A 209 4.29 4.46 -5.58
C THR A 209 4.10 5.13 -4.23
N SER A 210 3.44 4.46 -3.29
CA SER A 210 3.20 4.99 -1.95
C SER A 210 4.50 5.23 -1.18
N CYS A 211 5.46 4.31 -1.28
CA CYS A 211 6.79 4.47 -0.68
C CYS A 211 7.58 5.62 -1.30
N ILE A 212 7.57 5.74 -2.64
CA ILE A 212 8.23 6.83 -3.36
C ILE A 212 7.62 8.17 -2.94
N TRP A 213 6.28 8.25 -2.87
CA TRP A 213 5.59 9.46 -2.43
C TRP A 213 5.96 9.81 -0.99
N LEU A 214 5.96 8.83 -0.07
CA LEU A 214 6.38 9.06 1.33
C LEU A 214 7.82 9.58 1.42
N GLY A 215 8.72 9.04 0.60
CA GLY A 215 10.10 9.53 0.49
C GLY A 215 10.15 11.01 0.12
N ASN A 216 9.48 11.39 -0.98
CA ASN A 216 9.45 12.76 -1.45
C ASN A 216 8.83 13.71 -0.41
N ALA A 217 7.71 13.33 0.20
CA ALA A 217 7.01 14.15 1.17
C ALA A 217 7.84 14.36 2.44
N LEU A 218 8.36 13.28 3.03
CA LEU A 218 9.07 13.33 4.31
C LEU A 218 10.50 13.90 4.20
N GLN A 219 11.17 13.73 3.06
CA GLN A 219 12.49 14.32 2.82
C GLN A 219 12.41 15.82 2.51
N SER A 220 11.25 16.32 2.04
CA SER A 220 11.05 17.76 1.80
C SER A 220 10.89 18.57 3.10
N GLU A 221 10.46 17.94 4.19
CA GLU A 221 10.20 18.59 5.46
C GLU A 221 11.44 18.62 6.36
N GLN A 222 12.10 19.77 6.46
CA GLN A 222 13.41 19.90 7.13
C GLN A 222 13.37 19.88 8.67
N ASN A 223 12.21 20.17 9.28
CA ASN A 223 12.13 20.41 10.73
C ASN A 223 12.10 19.13 11.60
N LEU A 224 11.86 17.95 11.01
CA LEU A 224 11.69 16.69 11.72
C LEU A 224 12.66 15.59 11.25
N GLY A 225 13.85 15.96 10.77
CA GLY A 225 14.75 15.07 10.01
C GLY A 225 14.94 13.65 10.57
N TRP A 226 15.24 13.49 11.87
CA TRP A 226 15.43 12.15 12.46
C TRP A 226 14.12 11.35 12.58
N TYR A 227 13.01 12.02 12.90
CA TYR A 227 11.71 11.40 13.09
C TYR A 227 11.06 11.03 11.74
N ASN A 228 11.21 11.90 10.75
CA ASN A 228 10.85 11.61 9.36
C ASN A 228 11.62 10.39 8.86
N ASN A 229 12.91 10.31 9.14
CA ASN A 229 13.73 9.15 8.82
C ASN A 229 13.29 7.87 9.55
N TYR A 230 12.90 7.97 10.83
CA TYR A 230 12.34 6.85 11.60
C TYR A 230 11.08 6.30 10.93
N ILE A 231 10.10 7.17 10.66
CA ILE A 231 8.82 6.82 10.02
C ILE A 231 9.07 6.25 8.63
N LEU A 232 9.85 6.97 7.82
CA LEU A 232 10.08 6.62 6.43
C LEU A 232 10.72 5.24 6.33
N LEU A 233 11.82 5.01 7.07
CA LEU A 233 12.50 3.72 7.08
C LEU A 233 11.56 2.60 7.55
N ARG A 234 10.72 2.87 8.56
CA ARG A 234 9.76 1.89 9.12
C ARG A 234 8.76 1.43 8.08
N PHE A 235 8.12 2.35 7.37
CA PHE A 235 7.09 2.01 6.39
C PHE A 235 7.66 1.43 5.10
N ILE A 236 8.79 1.96 4.61
CA ILE A 236 9.36 1.49 3.34
C ILE A 236 10.02 0.12 3.49
N SER A 237 10.62 -0.21 4.64
CA SER A 237 11.24 -1.53 4.84
C SER A 237 10.21 -2.65 4.85
N ILE A 238 9.05 -2.43 5.48
CA ILE A 238 7.92 -3.37 5.48
C ILE A 238 7.41 -3.59 4.05
N SER A 239 7.20 -2.48 3.33
CA SER A 239 6.63 -2.53 1.99
C SER A 239 7.60 -3.12 0.97
N MET A 240 8.89 -2.83 1.11
CA MET A 240 9.96 -3.37 0.27
C MET A 240 10.09 -4.90 0.41
N ASP A 241 10.11 -5.42 1.64
CA ASP A 241 10.17 -6.87 1.88
C ASP A 241 8.98 -7.57 1.22
N GLU A 242 7.77 -7.06 1.43
CA GLU A 242 6.56 -7.62 0.82
C GLU A 242 6.56 -7.53 -0.72
N ILE A 243 7.00 -6.40 -1.31
CA ILE A 243 7.11 -6.26 -2.76
C ILE A 243 8.08 -7.30 -3.33
N MET A 244 9.25 -7.45 -2.73
CA MET A 244 10.28 -8.38 -3.21
C MET A 244 9.88 -9.84 -3.02
N ASP A 245 9.29 -10.18 -1.88
CA ASP A 245 8.74 -11.51 -1.63
C ASP A 245 7.68 -11.87 -2.67
N ASN A 246 6.86 -10.90 -3.10
CA ASN A 246 5.90 -11.11 -4.17
C ASN A 246 6.55 -11.33 -5.53
N LEU A 247 7.54 -10.52 -5.90
CA LEU A 247 8.28 -10.69 -7.15
C LEU A 247 9.00 -12.06 -7.19
N MET A 248 9.67 -12.45 -6.11
CA MET A 248 10.31 -13.77 -5.98
C MET A 248 9.31 -14.91 -6.08
N ASN A 249 8.15 -14.77 -5.43
CA ASN A 249 7.10 -15.76 -5.50
C ASN A 249 6.50 -15.89 -6.92
N MET A 250 6.31 -14.77 -7.64
CA MET A 250 5.87 -14.81 -9.04
C MET A 250 6.91 -15.47 -9.95
N LYS A 251 8.21 -15.20 -9.73
CA LYS A 251 9.31 -15.89 -10.43
C LYS A 251 9.25 -17.40 -10.25
N GLN A 252 8.94 -17.87 -9.03
CA GLN A 252 8.91 -19.30 -8.70
C GLN A 252 7.63 -20.02 -9.17
N HIS A 253 6.47 -19.36 -9.14
CA HIS A 253 5.18 -20.03 -9.32
C HIS A 253 4.35 -19.55 -10.51
N MET A 254 4.74 -18.44 -11.14
CA MET A 254 4.11 -17.87 -12.33
C MET A 254 5.16 -17.68 -13.43
N THR A 255 6.07 -18.65 -13.57
CA THR A 255 7.32 -18.55 -14.34
C THR A 255 7.11 -18.05 -15.76
N LEU A 256 6.12 -18.59 -16.50
CA LEU A 256 5.82 -18.13 -17.87
C LEU A 256 5.56 -16.61 -17.93
N TYR A 257 4.68 -16.10 -17.07
CA TYR A 257 4.31 -14.68 -17.06
C TYR A 257 5.42 -13.79 -16.47
N PHE A 258 6.16 -14.31 -15.49
CA PHE A 258 7.33 -13.64 -14.97
C PHE A 258 8.43 -13.50 -16.03
N ASP A 259 8.70 -14.56 -16.81
CA ASP A 259 9.68 -14.54 -17.90
C ASP A 259 9.28 -13.53 -18.97
N MET A 260 7.98 -13.41 -19.29
CA MET A 260 7.50 -12.37 -20.21
C MET A 260 7.78 -10.95 -19.69
N LEU A 261 7.49 -10.68 -18.42
CA LEU A 261 7.82 -9.41 -17.77
C LEU A 261 9.33 -9.14 -17.78
N ASP A 262 10.13 -10.14 -17.44
CA ASP A 262 11.58 -10.00 -17.33
C ASP A 262 12.22 -9.79 -18.71
N MET A 263 11.80 -10.54 -19.73
CA MET A 263 12.18 -10.34 -21.14
C MET A 263 11.81 -8.94 -21.63
N HIS A 264 10.60 -8.45 -21.32
CA HIS A 264 10.17 -7.09 -21.66
C HIS A 264 11.10 -6.02 -21.04
N SER A 265 11.74 -6.35 -19.91
CA SER A 265 12.69 -5.48 -19.21
C SER A 265 14.17 -5.80 -19.48
N ASN A 266 14.48 -6.68 -20.45
CA ASN A 266 15.84 -7.17 -20.72
C ASN A 266 16.54 -7.77 -19.48
N GLY A 267 15.82 -8.59 -18.70
CA GLY A 267 16.35 -9.25 -17.50
C GLY A 267 16.49 -8.35 -16.28
N ARG A 268 15.96 -7.10 -16.34
CA ARG A 268 16.17 -6.11 -15.28
C ARG A 268 15.40 -6.46 -14.01
N VAL A 269 14.23 -7.09 -14.08
CA VAL A 269 13.48 -7.49 -12.87
C VAL A 269 14.25 -8.58 -12.13
N SER A 270 14.73 -9.61 -12.82
CA SER A 270 15.56 -10.65 -12.21
C SER A 270 16.84 -10.07 -11.60
N PHE A 271 17.50 -9.15 -12.30
CA PHE A 271 18.67 -8.48 -11.76
C PHE A 271 18.37 -7.74 -10.44
N LEU A 272 17.27 -6.99 -10.38
CA LEU A 272 16.88 -6.25 -9.17
C LEU A 272 16.57 -7.19 -8.00
N ILE A 273 15.88 -8.30 -8.25
CA ILE A 273 15.63 -9.34 -7.23
C ILE A 273 16.96 -9.90 -6.72
N ASP A 274 17.88 -10.27 -7.62
CA ASP A 274 19.16 -10.87 -7.24
C ASP A 274 20.04 -9.90 -6.45
N GLN A 275 20.02 -8.60 -6.79
CA GLN A 275 20.72 -7.55 -6.01
C GLN A 275 20.09 -7.35 -4.63
N TYR A 276 18.76 -7.34 -4.54
CA TYR A 276 18.06 -7.26 -3.26
C TYR A 276 18.47 -8.41 -2.32
N CYS A 277 18.41 -9.65 -2.82
CA CYS A 277 18.75 -10.84 -2.04
C CYS A 277 20.21 -10.84 -1.56
N LYS A 278 21.14 -10.34 -2.39
CA LYS A 278 22.57 -10.24 -2.03
C LYS A 278 22.90 -9.03 -1.16
N GLY A 279 22.07 -7.99 -1.21
CA GLY A 279 22.30 -6.70 -0.56
C GLY A 279 21.40 -6.50 0.67
N ILE A 280 20.29 -5.80 0.48
CA ILE A 280 19.49 -5.23 1.57
C ILE A 280 18.37 -6.14 2.09
N GLN A 281 18.19 -7.35 1.56
CA GLN A 281 17.11 -8.26 1.99
C GLN A 281 17.13 -8.53 3.49
N LYS A 282 18.29 -8.92 4.03
CA LYS A 282 18.40 -9.25 5.46
C LYS A 282 18.05 -8.05 6.34
N GLU A 283 18.47 -6.86 5.92
CA GLU A 283 18.17 -5.61 6.63
C GLU A 283 16.67 -5.29 6.61
N CYS A 284 16.02 -5.39 5.45
CA CYS A 284 14.57 -5.19 5.34
C CYS A 284 13.79 -6.20 6.19
N GLN A 285 14.20 -7.47 6.19
CA GLN A 285 13.61 -8.53 7.02
C GLN A 285 13.80 -8.25 8.51
N THR A 286 14.98 -7.80 8.94
CA THR A 286 15.23 -7.39 10.33
C THR A 286 14.31 -6.25 10.75
N LEU A 287 14.26 -5.16 9.97
CA LEU A 287 13.41 -4.00 10.26
C LEU A 287 11.92 -4.36 10.28
N ARG A 288 11.48 -5.24 9.37
CA ARG A 288 10.10 -5.77 9.34
C ARG A 288 9.81 -6.65 10.55
N ASN A 289 10.72 -7.53 10.96
CA ASN A 289 10.55 -8.39 12.14
C ASN A 289 10.37 -7.59 13.43
N MET A 290 10.98 -6.41 13.50
CA MET A 290 10.79 -5.48 14.62
C MET A 290 9.41 -4.80 14.61
N LEU A 291 8.46 -5.25 13.77
CA LEU A 291 7.04 -5.01 13.99
C LEU A 291 6.55 -5.69 15.26
N HIS A 292 7.10 -6.86 15.59
CA HIS A 292 6.84 -7.53 16.85
C HIS A 292 7.53 -6.77 18.00
N TYR A 293 6.74 -6.36 18.98
CA TYR A 293 7.20 -5.57 20.11
C TYR A 293 7.72 -6.51 21.22
N ASP A 294 9.03 -6.74 21.23
CA ASP A 294 9.64 -7.66 22.18
C ASP A 294 9.92 -6.96 23.53
N LYS A 295 9.29 -7.43 24.60
CA LYS A 295 9.51 -6.89 25.94
C LYS A 295 10.95 -7.11 26.45
N ASN A 296 11.61 -8.17 26.01
CA ASN A 296 12.93 -8.62 26.48
C ASN A 296 14.04 -8.49 25.44
N GLY A 297 13.71 -8.11 24.20
CA GLY A 297 14.63 -8.02 23.07
C GLY A 297 14.86 -6.59 22.57
N GLU A 298 15.63 -6.49 21.49
CA GLU A 298 15.84 -5.23 20.77
C GLU A 298 14.59 -4.86 19.97
N ASN A 299 14.09 -3.64 20.15
CA ASN A 299 12.97 -3.11 19.38
C ASN A 299 13.45 -2.15 18.29
N TYR A 300 12.56 -1.77 17.38
CA TYR A 300 12.89 -0.88 16.26
C TYR A 300 13.48 0.45 16.71
N TRP A 301 12.98 1.04 17.81
CA TRP A 301 13.58 2.25 18.40
C TRP A 301 15.05 2.07 18.76
N ASP A 302 15.37 0.98 19.47
CA ASP A 302 16.74 0.68 19.92
C ASP A 302 17.65 0.49 18.71
N TYR A 303 17.20 -0.34 17.75
CA TYR A 303 17.95 -0.62 16.54
C TYR A 303 18.23 0.63 15.72
N PHE A 304 17.20 1.48 15.53
CA PHE A 304 17.32 2.72 14.78
C PHE A 304 18.36 3.67 15.39
N HIS A 305 18.28 3.89 16.72
CA HIS A 305 19.24 4.75 17.41
C HIS A 305 20.64 4.16 17.43
N ASN A 306 20.76 2.85 17.65
CA ASN A 306 22.04 2.14 17.63
C ASN A 306 22.72 2.29 16.25
N LYS A 307 21.98 2.14 15.16
CA LYS A 307 22.48 2.34 13.79
C LYS A 307 22.89 3.78 13.52
N LEU A 308 22.08 4.76 13.93
CA LEU A 308 22.42 6.17 13.78
C LEU A 308 23.74 6.53 14.49
N TYR A 309 23.97 5.95 15.67
CA TYR A 309 25.17 6.22 16.45
C TYR A 309 26.41 5.51 15.89
N ASN A 310 26.29 4.23 15.54
CA ASN A 310 27.43 3.40 15.14
C ASN A 310 27.75 3.41 13.65
N GLN A 311 26.80 3.82 12.80
CA GLN A 311 26.94 3.82 11.34
C GLN A 311 26.38 5.11 10.75
N PRO A 312 27.12 6.24 10.84
CA PRO A 312 26.68 7.51 10.26
C PRO A 312 26.33 7.35 8.78
N GLY A 313 25.16 7.85 8.38
CA GLY A 313 24.65 7.72 7.01
C GLY A 313 23.87 6.42 6.72
N TYR A 314 23.83 5.45 7.64
CA TYR A 314 23.10 4.19 7.44
C TYR A 314 21.66 4.41 6.96
N VAL A 315 20.91 5.28 7.63
CA VAL A 315 19.48 5.50 7.32
C VAL A 315 19.30 6.09 5.92
N GLU A 316 20.13 7.07 5.55
CA GLU A 316 20.09 7.67 4.22
C GLU A 316 20.45 6.66 3.13
N ILE A 317 21.48 5.84 3.36
CA ILE A 317 21.91 4.79 2.42
C ILE A 317 20.79 3.78 2.20
N ILE A 318 20.16 3.28 3.26
CA ILE A 318 19.09 2.28 3.13
C ILE A 318 17.85 2.89 2.46
N ILE A 319 17.43 4.09 2.87
CA ILE A 319 16.29 4.78 2.25
C ILE A 319 16.54 5.01 0.76
N ASN A 320 17.71 5.56 0.39
CA ASN A 320 18.04 5.82 -1.00
C ASN A 320 18.14 4.52 -1.81
N SER A 321 18.71 3.46 -1.24
CA SER A 321 18.77 2.14 -1.88
C SER A 321 17.35 1.67 -2.19
N ILE A 322 16.47 1.58 -1.18
CA ILE A 322 15.09 1.12 -1.34
C ILE A 322 14.35 1.95 -2.40
N LEU A 323 14.34 3.28 -2.25
CA LEU A 323 13.53 4.15 -3.11
C LEU A 323 14.08 4.22 -4.53
N ASN A 324 15.35 4.56 -4.70
CA ASN A 324 15.92 4.93 -6.00
C ASN A 324 16.49 3.74 -6.77
N GLU A 325 17.08 2.76 -6.08
CA GLU A 325 17.71 1.61 -6.75
C GLU A 325 16.71 0.48 -7.03
N TYR A 326 15.65 0.36 -6.22
CA TYR A 326 14.65 -0.71 -6.37
C TYR A 326 13.26 -0.21 -6.74
N LEU A 327 12.60 0.58 -5.89
CA LEU A 327 11.17 0.86 -6.06
C LEU A 327 10.86 1.73 -7.29
N VAL A 328 11.66 2.77 -7.55
CA VAL A 328 11.51 3.59 -8.77
C VAL A 328 11.70 2.75 -10.04
N PRO A 329 12.77 1.93 -10.18
CA PRO A 329 12.92 1.01 -11.31
C PRO A 329 11.79 -0.01 -11.45
N ILE A 330 11.38 -0.67 -10.37
CA ILE A 330 10.29 -1.66 -10.38
C ILE A 330 9.00 -1.02 -10.90
N ARG A 331 8.62 0.14 -10.36
CA ARG A 331 7.42 0.88 -10.78
C ARG A 331 7.46 1.18 -12.28
N LYS A 332 8.59 1.67 -12.79
CA LYS A 332 8.77 1.97 -14.23
C LYS A 332 8.65 0.71 -15.10
N ILE A 333 9.29 -0.38 -14.70
CA ILE A 333 9.24 -1.64 -15.45
C ILE A 333 7.81 -2.17 -15.52
N ILE A 334 7.10 -2.23 -14.38
CA ILE A 334 5.72 -2.71 -14.34
C ILE A 334 4.80 -1.79 -15.15
N SER A 335 4.94 -0.47 -14.99
CA SER A 335 4.17 0.50 -15.77
C SER A 335 4.33 0.29 -17.28
N ASN A 336 5.58 0.11 -17.73
CA ASN A 336 5.86 -0.10 -19.15
C ASN A 336 5.31 -1.45 -19.63
N TYR A 337 5.40 -2.50 -18.83
CA TYR A 337 4.88 -3.84 -19.19
C TYR A 337 3.36 -3.86 -19.29
N LEU A 338 2.65 -3.22 -18.35
CA LEU A 338 1.19 -3.17 -18.37
C LEU A 338 0.66 -2.21 -19.45
N ASP A 339 1.46 -1.21 -19.83
CA ASP A 339 1.19 -0.22 -20.87
C ASP A 339 -0.21 0.41 -20.79
N VAL A 340 -0.63 0.75 -19.57
CA VAL A 340 -1.97 1.26 -19.29
C VAL A 340 -2.23 2.57 -20.03
N ASP A 341 -1.21 3.43 -20.19
CA ASP A 341 -1.38 4.73 -20.86
C ASP A 341 -1.90 4.57 -22.30
N ASN A 342 -1.42 3.56 -23.02
CA ASN A 342 -1.80 3.32 -24.42
C ASN A 342 -3.08 2.49 -24.59
N LYS A 343 -3.65 1.93 -23.50
CA LYS A 343 -4.93 1.22 -23.59
C LYS A 343 -6.06 2.18 -23.97
N ARG A 344 -7.06 1.69 -24.69
CA ARG A 344 -8.22 2.52 -25.07
C ARG A 344 -9.04 2.87 -23.82
N SER A 345 -9.55 4.10 -23.80
CA SER A 345 -10.60 4.55 -22.90
C SER A 345 -11.81 4.97 -23.73
N MET A 346 -13.00 4.61 -23.26
CA MET A 346 -14.26 5.11 -23.78
C MET A 346 -14.46 6.57 -23.35
N SER A 347 -14.90 7.38 -24.30
CA SER A 347 -15.44 8.72 -24.04
C SER A 347 -16.78 8.65 -23.31
N ASP A 348 -17.16 9.74 -22.65
CA ASP A 348 -18.45 9.82 -21.95
C ASP A 348 -19.64 9.58 -22.89
N LEU A 349 -19.57 10.08 -24.13
CA LEU A 349 -20.59 9.84 -25.15
C LEU A 349 -20.68 8.35 -25.52
N GLU A 350 -19.55 7.66 -25.67
CA GLU A 350 -19.56 6.21 -25.92
C GLU A 350 -20.21 5.47 -24.75
N LYS A 351 -19.84 5.79 -23.50
CA LYS A 351 -20.43 5.18 -22.29
C LYS A 351 -21.95 5.41 -22.24
N ILE A 352 -22.43 6.62 -22.53
CA ILE A 352 -23.86 6.95 -22.60
C ILE A 352 -24.56 6.12 -23.68
N MET A 353 -24.00 6.07 -24.89
CA MET A 353 -24.60 5.39 -26.04
C MET A 353 -24.70 3.88 -25.82
N VAL A 354 -23.68 3.25 -25.24
CA VAL A 354 -23.71 1.82 -24.90
C VAL A 354 -24.82 1.52 -23.90
N ARG A 355 -24.91 2.29 -22.81
CA ARG A 355 -25.94 2.11 -21.78
C ARG A 355 -27.35 2.34 -22.30
N LEU A 356 -27.56 3.33 -23.17
CA LEU A 356 -28.86 3.58 -23.81
C LEU A 356 -29.28 2.41 -24.71
N ARG A 357 -28.35 1.89 -25.54
CA ARG A 357 -28.62 0.71 -26.37
C ARG A 357 -28.97 -0.52 -25.54
N GLY A 358 -28.25 -0.76 -24.45
CA GLY A 358 -28.53 -1.86 -23.52
C GLY A 358 -29.95 -1.78 -22.93
N ARG A 359 -30.40 -0.59 -22.53
CA ARG A 359 -31.77 -0.37 -22.02
C ARG A 359 -32.85 -0.57 -23.09
N ILE A 360 -32.61 -0.09 -24.31
CA ILE A 360 -33.57 -0.23 -25.42
C ILE A 360 -33.71 -1.71 -25.81
N MET A 361 -32.60 -2.45 -25.92
CA MET A 361 -32.65 -3.88 -26.25
C MET A 361 -33.16 -4.76 -25.10
N GLY A 362 -32.93 -4.37 -23.85
CA GLY A 362 -33.46 -5.06 -22.66
C GLY A 362 -34.97 -4.91 -22.48
N ASN A 363 -35.57 -3.80 -22.94
CA ASN A 363 -37.02 -3.56 -22.91
C ASN A 363 -37.78 -4.20 -24.10
N LEU A 364 -37.07 -4.79 -25.07
CA LEU A 364 -37.63 -5.46 -26.24
C LEU A 364 -37.59 -7.00 -26.13
N ARG A 365 -37.11 -7.53 -25.01
CA ARG A 365 -37.20 -8.94 -24.60
C ARG A 365 -38.16 -9.06 -23.44
#